data_AF-A0A936B4X3-F1
#
_entry.id   AF-A0A936B4X3-F1
#
_cell.length_a   1.000
_cell.length_b   1.000
_cell.length_c   1.000
_cell.angle_alpha   90.00
_cell.angle_beta   90.00
_cell.angle_gamma   90.00
#
_symmetry.space_group_name_H-M   'P 1'
#
loop_
_entity.id
_entity.type
_entity.pdbx_description
1 polymer ?
#
loop_
_entity_poly.entity_id
_entity_poly.type
_entity_poly.pdbx_seq_one_letter_code
_entity_poly.pdbx_strand_id
1 'polypeptide(L)'
;MSEAQLIVSSTAVNDWFDVHGYLKAGEFTIALGHLLTNVKNKDPYFRLPDGTYYIIPDEMMAKLSDLVLFGKDHGNTLKIHKSQRALIEALQKGNEHDISGGEPLAEVQYIPSGNVKAELRPYQTVGVKWMLTHRENRLGCLLADDMGLGKTLQVISLLVHVKETFKNENISGGLPGKQLDLFAADERDV
;
A
#
# COMPACT_ATOMS: atom_id res chain seq x y z
N MET A 1 -2.50 -37.16 -2.29
CA MET A 1 -1.67 -36.05 -2.81
C MET A 1 -1.37 -35.19 -1.60
N SER A 2 -0.10 -34.95 -1.27
CA SER A 2 0.22 -34.09 -0.12
C SER A 2 -0.23 -32.68 -0.49
N GLU A 3 -1.17 -32.14 0.27
CA GLU A 3 -1.62 -30.77 0.13
C GLU A 3 -0.42 -29.86 0.45
N ALA A 4 -0.08 -29.00 -0.50
CA ALA A 4 1.03 -28.07 -0.34
C ALA A 4 0.48 -26.68 -0.06
N GLN A 5 0.99 -26.06 0.99
CA GLN A 5 0.44 -24.82 1.52
C GLN A 5 1.44 -23.69 1.35
N LEU A 6 1.03 -22.64 0.63
CA LEU A 6 1.84 -21.44 0.47
C LEU A 6 1.53 -20.47 1.62
N ILE A 7 2.52 -20.16 2.44
CA ILE A 7 2.39 -19.20 3.53
C ILE A 7 3.18 -17.95 3.16
N VAL A 8 2.47 -16.83 3.07
CA VAL A 8 3.05 -15.52 2.70
C VAL A 8 2.75 -14.52 3.79
N SER A 9 3.77 -13.76 4.17
CA SER A 9 3.73 -12.65 5.11
C SER A 9 4.35 -11.43 4.46
N SER A 10 3.89 -10.24 4.84
CA SER A 10 4.41 -8.98 4.31
C SER A 10 4.63 -7.99 5.45
N THR A 11 5.77 -7.33 5.45
CA THR A 11 6.08 -6.24 6.38
C THR A 11 6.17 -4.93 5.61
N ALA A 12 5.42 -3.91 6.02
CA ALA A 12 5.50 -2.59 5.40
C ALA A 12 6.71 -1.81 5.95
N VAL A 13 7.69 -1.51 5.09
CA VAL A 13 8.88 -0.71 5.44
C VAL A 13 8.98 0.48 4.48
N ASN A 14 8.75 1.69 5.01
CA ASN A 14 8.73 2.93 4.25
C ASN A 14 7.72 2.91 3.07
N ASP A 15 8.15 2.91 1.81
CA ASP A 15 7.28 2.83 0.61
C ASP A 15 7.24 1.44 -0.02
N TRP A 16 7.81 0.44 0.68
CA TRP A 16 7.94 -0.93 0.21
C TRP A 16 7.23 -1.90 1.15
N PHE A 17 6.74 -2.99 0.58
CA PHE A 17 6.42 -4.20 1.29
C PHE A 17 7.57 -5.20 1.10
N ASP A 18 8.17 -5.61 2.21
CA ASP A 18 9.09 -6.73 2.25
C ASP A 18 8.25 -8.00 2.39
N VAL A 19 8.16 -8.77 1.31
CA VAL A 19 7.37 -10.00 1.25
C VAL A 19 8.27 -11.19 1.52
N HIS A 20 7.86 -11.98 2.51
CA HIS A 20 8.50 -13.21 2.93
C HIS A 20 7.49 -14.35 2.89
N GLY A 21 7.93 -15.53 2.49
CA GLY A 21 7.05 -16.69 2.50
C GLY A 21 7.79 -17.98 2.30
N TYR A 22 7.05 -19.07 2.46
CA TYR A 22 7.52 -20.40 2.18
C TYR A 22 6.35 -21.29 1.75
N LEU A 23 6.65 -22.27 0.90
CA LEU A 23 5.73 -23.35 0.57
C LEU A 23 6.06 -24.55 1.45
N LYS A 24 5.07 -25.06 2.15
CA LYS A 24 5.15 -26.33 2.85
C LYS A 24 4.62 -27.43 1.94
N ALA A 25 5.49 -28.32 1.47
CA ALA A 25 5.13 -29.46 0.64
C ALA A 25 5.48 -30.75 1.39
N GLY A 26 4.50 -31.35 2.04
CA GLY A 26 4.71 -32.49 2.94
C GLY A 26 5.55 -32.08 4.15
N GLU A 27 6.71 -32.73 4.31
CA GLU A 27 7.68 -32.42 5.38
C GLU A 27 8.69 -31.33 5.00
N PHE A 28 8.75 -30.95 3.71
CA PHE A 28 9.72 -29.99 3.22
C PHE A 28 9.17 -28.57 3.21
N THR A 29 10.05 -27.62 3.54
CA THR A 29 9.77 -26.19 3.51
C THR A 29 10.66 -25.53 2.45
N ILE A 30 10.03 -24.87 1.47
CA ILE A 30 10.72 -24.23 0.35
C ILE A 30 10.57 -22.71 0.51
N ALA A 31 11.68 -21.98 0.53
CA ALA A 31 11.62 -20.51 0.61
C ALA A 31 11.03 -19.90 -0.68
N LEU A 32 10.24 -18.83 -0.53
CA LEU A 32 9.59 -18.14 -1.64
C LEU A 32 10.57 -17.71 -2.73
N GLY A 33 11.78 -17.25 -2.38
CA GLY A 33 12.80 -16.87 -3.37
C GLY A 33 13.16 -17.98 -4.37
N HIS A 34 13.24 -19.22 -3.90
CA HIS A 34 13.50 -20.37 -4.77
C HIS A 34 12.31 -20.67 -5.69
N LEU A 35 11.08 -20.54 -5.20
CA LEU A 35 9.87 -20.69 -6.03
C LEU A 35 9.78 -19.61 -7.09
N LEU A 36 10.06 -18.35 -6.73
CA LEU A 36 10.07 -17.23 -7.66
C LEU A 36 11.10 -17.43 -8.78
N THR A 37 12.23 -18.08 -8.49
CA THR A 37 13.24 -18.42 -9.51
C THR A 37 12.70 -19.41 -10.54
N ASN A 38 12.01 -20.45 -10.09
CA ASN A 38 11.35 -21.42 -10.96
C ASN A 38 10.25 -20.76 -11.82
N VAL A 39 9.43 -19.92 -11.21
CA VAL A 39 8.36 -19.18 -11.90
C VAL A 39 8.94 -18.23 -12.95
N LYS A 40 10.04 -17.53 -12.62
CA LYS A 40 10.76 -16.66 -13.57
C LYS A 40 11.27 -17.42 -14.78
N ASN A 41 11.72 -18.66 -14.59
CA ASN A 41 12.18 -19.55 -15.66
C ASN A 41 11.02 -20.28 -16.36
N LYS A 42 9.77 -20.07 -15.94
CA LYS A 42 8.58 -20.81 -16.40
C LYS A 42 8.70 -22.32 -16.20
N ASP A 43 9.40 -22.73 -15.16
CA ASP A 43 9.60 -24.13 -14.80
C ASP A 43 8.64 -24.52 -13.65
N PRO A 44 7.58 -25.31 -13.93
CA PRO A 44 6.63 -25.74 -12.91
C PRO A 44 7.17 -26.87 -12.03
N TYR A 45 8.33 -27.46 -12.34
CA TYR A 45 8.89 -28.59 -11.60
C TYR A 45 9.90 -28.11 -10.55
N PHE A 46 9.53 -28.20 -9.28
CA PHE A 46 10.43 -27.90 -8.18
C PHE A 46 11.05 -29.18 -7.62
N ARG A 47 12.39 -29.29 -7.61
CA ARG A 47 13.08 -30.45 -7.06
C ARG A 47 13.19 -30.36 -5.54
N LEU A 48 12.66 -31.36 -4.83
CA LEU A 48 12.72 -31.47 -3.38
C LEU A 48 14.06 -32.07 -2.89
N PRO A 49 14.43 -31.89 -1.61
CA PRO A 49 15.68 -32.41 -1.05
C PRO A 49 15.81 -33.95 -1.09
N ASP A 50 14.69 -34.66 -1.09
CA ASP A 50 14.62 -36.12 -1.24
C ASP A 50 14.80 -36.60 -2.69
N GLY A 51 14.95 -35.67 -3.64
CA GLY A 51 15.09 -35.96 -5.06
C GLY A 51 13.77 -36.14 -5.81
N THR A 52 12.62 -36.06 -5.12
CA THR A 52 11.30 -36.04 -5.75
C THR A 52 11.00 -34.65 -6.34
N TYR A 53 9.92 -34.54 -7.10
CA TYR A 53 9.48 -33.28 -7.69
C TYR A 53 8.11 -32.87 -7.15
N TYR A 54 8.02 -31.60 -6.80
CA TYR A 54 6.76 -30.92 -6.55
C TYR A 54 6.36 -30.13 -7.79
N ILE A 55 5.14 -30.37 -8.29
CA ILE A 55 4.58 -29.64 -9.43
C ILE A 55 3.83 -28.42 -8.87
N ILE A 56 4.27 -27.23 -9.25
CA ILE A 56 3.61 -25.98 -8.88
C ILE A 56 2.31 -25.88 -9.69
N PRO A 57 1.13 -25.82 -9.06
CA PRO A 57 -0.15 -25.71 -9.76
C PRO A 57 -0.21 -24.44 -10.62
N ASP A 58 -0.92 -24.50 -11.76
CA ASP A 58 -1.03 -23.38 -12.71
C ASP A 58 -1.57 -22.10 -12.05
N GLU A 59 -2.52 -22.23 -11.12
CA GLU A 59 -3.07 -21.09 -10.38
C GLU A 59 -2.02 -20.40 -9.50
N MET A 60 -1.16 -21.20 -8.85
CA MET A 60 -0.05 -20.69 -8.04
C MET A 60 1.03 -20.06 -8.93
N MET A 61 1.35 -20.69 -10.07
CA MET A 61 2.27 -20.13 -11.06
C MET A 61 1.82 -18.75 -11.56
N ALA A 62 0.53 -18.57 -11.86
CA ALA A 62 -0.02 -17.30 -12.29
C ALA A 62 0.17 -16.21 -11.21
N LYS A 63 -0.24 -16.51 -9.96
CA LYS A 63 -0.11 -15.58 -8.82
C LYS A 63 1.34 -15.19 -8.53
N LEU A 64 2.26 -16.17 -8.58
CA LEU A 64 3.70 -15.92 -8.39
C LEU A 64 4.33 -15.20 -9.59
N SER A 65 3.81 -15.36 -10.81
CA SER A 65 4.33 -14.66 -11.98
C SER A 65 4.08 -13.17 -11.89
N ASP A 66 2.90 -12.78 -11.39
CA ASP A 66 2.60 -11.36 -11.18
C ASP A 66 3.57 -10.77 -10.15
N LEU A 67 3.88 -11.51 -9.07
CA LEU A 67 4.92 -11.12 -8.10
C LEU A 67 6.28 -10.87 -8.73
N VAL A 68 6.73 -11.76 -9.62
CA VAL A 68 8.04 -11.63 -10.28
C VAL A 68 8.07 -10.42 -11.21
N LEU A 69 6.96 -10.09 -11.87
CA LEU A 69 6.90 -8.95 -12.79
C LEU A 69 7.00 -7.61 -12.05
N PHE A 70 6.41 -7.55 -10.87
CA PHE A 70 6.21 -6.31 -10.12
C PHE A 70 7.20 -6.13 -8.96
N GLY A 71 7.75 -7.22 -8.43
CA GLY A 71 8.68 -7.22 -7.32
C GLY A 71 10.14 -7.09 -7.75
N LYS A 72 10.92 -6.35 -6.96
CA LYS A 72 12.38 -6.33 -7.07
C LYS A 72 12.96 -7.39 -6.16
N ASP A 73 13.68 -8.33 -6.77
CA ASP A 73 14.35 -9.40 -6.05
C ASP A 73 15.57 -8.85 -5.27
N HIS A 74 15.66 -9.21 -3.99
CA HIS A 74 16.84 -9.02 -3.14
C HIS A 74 17.21 -10.37 -2.47
N GLY A 75 17.38 -11.41 -3.30
CA GLY A 75 17.91 -12.71 -2.92
C GLY A 75 16.89 -13.60 -2.23
N ASN A 76 16.51 -13.25 -0.99
CA ASN A 76 15.53 -14.02 -0.20
C ASN A 76 14.31 -13.19 0.22
N THR A 77 14.32 -11.90 -0.08
CA THR A 77 13.22 -10.97 0.21
C THR A 77 12.76 -10.35 -1.10
N LEU A 78 11.46 -10.38 -1.34
CA LEU A 78 10.86 -9.72 -2.50
C LEU A 78 10.34 -8.36 -2.06
N LYS A 79 10.83 -7.29 -2.71
CA LYS A 79 10.36 -5.92 -2.44
C LYS A 79 9.30 -5.53 -3.45
N ILE A 80 8.12 -5.20 -2.96
CA ILE A 80 6.97 -4.77 -3.76
C ILE A 80 6.63 -3.34 -3.38
N HIS A 81 6.35 -2.50 -4.36
CA HIS A 81 5.99 -1.11 -4.06
C HIS A 81 4.60 -1.04 -3.44
N LYS A 82 4.36 -0.10 -2.51
CA LYS A 82 3.04 0.03 -1.84
C LYS A 82 1.84 0.15 -2.77
N SER A 83 2.03 0.72 -3.96
CA SER A 83 0.99 0.80 -4.99
C SER A 83 0.49 -0.56 -5.50
N GLN A 84 1.26 -1.62 -5.32
CA GLN A 84 0.93 -2.99 -5.74
C GLN A 84 0.35 -3.83 -4.59
N ARG A 85 -0.12 -3.20 -3.50
CA ARG A 85 -0.74 -3.87 -2.35
C ARG A 85 -1.78 -4.93 -2.72
N ALA A 86 -2.59 -4.68 -3.75
CA ALA A 86 -3.60 -5.61 -4.24
C ALA A 86 -3.04 -6.99 -4.60
N LEU A 87 -1.79 -7.04 -5.06
CA LEU A 87 -1.10 -8.27 -5.43
C LEU A 87 -0.72 -9.11 -4.20
N ILE A 88 -0.32 -8.45 -3.11
CA ILE A 88 -0.05 -9.11 -1.82
C ILE A 88 -1.36 -9.64 -1.22
N GLU A 89 -2.42 -8.85 -1.28
CA GLU A 89 -3.75 -9.28 -0.80
C GLU A 89 -4.29 -10.47 -1.59
N ALA A 90 -4.06 -10.53 -2.91
CA ALA A 90 -4.48 -11.65 -3.75
C ALA A 90 -3.78 -12.97 -3.38
N LEU A 91 -2.53 -12.91 -2.93
CA LEU A 91 -1.77 -14.08 -2.46
C LEU A 91 -2.23 -14.55 -1.08
N GLN A 92 -2.63 -13.62 -0.21
CA GLN A 92 -3.14 -13.94 1.12
C GLN A 92 -4.54 -14.52 1.05
N LYS A 93 -5.45 -13.93 0.25
CA LYS A 93 -6.86 -14.35 0.11
C LYS A 93 -7.05 -15.73 -0.53
N GLY A 94 -6.08 -16.22 -1.28
CA GLY A 94 -6.14 -17.51 -1.97
C GLY A 94 -5.76 -18.73 -1.11
N ASN A 95 -5.36 -18.52 0.15
CA ASN A 95 -5.10 -19.59 1.10
C ASN A 95 -6.26 -19.61 2.12
N GLU A 96 -6.92 -20.75 2.31
CA GLU A 96 -8.12 -20.92 3.17
C GLU A 96 -7.90 -20.58 4.67
N HIS A 97 -6.69 -20.15 5.03
CA HIS A 97 -6.38 -19.62 6.34
C HIS A 97 -6.06 -18.13 6.23
N ASP A 98 -7.03 -17.36 6.71
CA ASP A 98 -7.04 -15.91 6.84
C ASP A 98 -5.83 -15.44 7.66
N ILE A 99 -4.71 -15.16 6.98
CA ILE A 99 -3.59 -14.45 7.58
C ILE A 99 -3.86 -12.98 7.32
N SER A 100 -4.35 -12.30 8.35
CA SER A 100 -4.59 -10.86 8.44
C SER A 100 -3.28 -10.06 8.25
N GLY A 101 -2.73 -10.06 7.04
CA GLY A 101 -1.41 -9.48 6.73
C GLY A 101 -1.47 -8.15 5.99
N GLY A 102 -2.63 -7.77 5.44
CA GLY A 102 -2.85 -6.42 4.93
C GLY A 102 -3.21 -5.52 6.10
N GLU A 103 -2.31 -4.62 6.51
CA GLU A 103 -2.68 -3.59 7.49
C GLU A 103 -3.98 -2.90 7.02
N PRO A 104 -5.02 -2.81 7.87
CA PRO A 104 -6.23 -2.10 7.50
C PRO A 104 -5.83 -0.68 7.08
N LEU A 105 -6.41 -0.19 5.98
CA LEU A 105 -6.18 1.19 5.59
C LEU A 105 -6.56 2.07 6.78
N ALA A 106 -5.62 2.93 7.21
CA ALA A 106 -5.89 3.85 8.31
C ALA A 106 -7.15 4.65 7.97
N GLU A 107 -8.23 4.45 8.74
CA GLU A 107 -9.47 5.14 8.46
C GLU A 107 -9.37 6.57 9.01
N VAL A 108 -9.34 7.54 8.10
CA VAL A 108 -9.18 8.94 8.48
C VAL A 108 -10.54 9.57 8.67
N GLN A 109 -10.74 10.25 9.80
CA GLN A 109 -11.90 11.12 9.97
C GLN A 109 -11.61 12.49 9.36
N TYR A 110 -12.50 12.94 8.48
CA TYR A 110 -12.45 14.29 7.96
C TYR A 110 -13.39 15.20 8.76
N ILE A 111 -12.83 16.25 9.34
CA ILE A 111 -13.57 17.31 10.02
C ILE A 111 -13.46 18.57 9.14
N PRO A 112 -14.58 19.12 8.64
CA PRO A 112 -14.55 20.37 7.87
C PRO A 112 -13.96 21.52 8.67
N SER A 113 -13.03 22.25 8.07
CA SER A 113 -12.42 23.43 8.68
C SER A 113 -13.24 24.69 8.38
N GLY A 114 -13.35 25.60 9.36
CA GLY A 114 -13.92 26.93 9.17
C GLY A 114 -13.12 27.83 8.20
N ASN A 115 -11.90 27.44 7.84
CA ASN A 115 -11.10 28.15 6.83
C ASN A 115 -11.59 27.89 5.40
N VAL A 116 -12.38 26.84 5.18
CA VAL A 116 -13.06 26.61 3.91
C VAL A 116 -14.39 27.37 3.94
N LYS A 117 -14.46 28.52 3.26
CA LYS A 117 -15.67 29.37 3.15
C LYS A 117 -16.70 28.80 2.17
N ALA A 118 -16.94 27.49 2.24
CA ALA A 118 -17.89 26.77 1.41
C ALA A 118 -18.34 25.49 2.12
N GLU A 119 -19.60 25.12 1.92
CA GLU A 119 -20.14 23.87 2.45
C GLU A 119 -19.98 22.72 1.44
N LEU A 120 -19.26 21.68 1.86
CA LEU A 120 -19.12 20.46 1.09
C LEU A 120 -20.46 19.71 1.02
N ARG A 121 -20.79 19.19 -0.16
CA ARG A 121 -21.89 18.22 -0.31
C ARG A 121 -21.46 16.86 0.26
N PRO A 122 -22.40 15.99 0.67
CA PRO A 122 -22.07 14.68 1.26
C PRO A 122 -21.10 13.84 0.42
N TYR A 123 -21.29 13.81 -0.91
CA TYR A 123 -20.39 13.09 -1.81
C TYR A 123 -18.98 13.71 -1.88
N GLN A 124 -18.86 15.04 -1.75
CA GLN A 124 -17.57 15.72 -1.73
C GLN A 124 -16.81 15.41 -0.44
N THR A 125 -17.52 15.32 0.68
CA THR A 125 -16.93 14.87 1.96
C THR A 125 -16.39 13.45 1.85
N VAL A 126 -17.10 12.55 1.17
CA VAL A 126 -16.62 11.19 0.89
C VAL A 126 -15.35 11.23 0.04
N GLY A 127 -15.32 12.03 -1.02
CA GLY A 127 -14.13 12.21 -1.87
C GLY A 127 -12.91 12.74 -1.10
N VAL A 128 -13.10 13.73 -0.21
CA VAL A 128 -12.04 14.23 0.67
C VAL A 128 -11.54 13.16 1.64
N LYS A 129 -12.45 12.43 2.30
CA LYS A 129 -12.10 11.32 3.21
C LYS A 129 -11.31 10.23 2.48
N TRP A 130 -11.70 9.90 1.24
CA TRP A 130 -11.01 8.94 0.39
C TRP A 130 -9.58 9.40 0.07
N MET A 131 -9.39 10.65 -0.36
CA MET A 131 -8.05 11.20 -0.63
C MET A 131 -7.17 11.24 0.62
N LEU A 132 -7.73 11.62 1.78
CA LEU A 132 -7.00 11.59 3.07
C LEU A 132 -6.56 10.18 3.43
N THR A 133 -7.44 9.20 3.27
CA THR A 133 -7.11 7.78 3.49
C THR A 133 -5.95 7.36 2.59
N HIS A 134 -5.96 7.74 1.31
CA HIS A 134 -4.84 7.42 0.41
C HIS A 134 -3.54 8.09 0.87
N ARG A 135 -3.60 9.37 1.27
CA ARG A 135 -2.45 10.09 1.81
C ARG A 135 -1.85 9.40 3.04
N GLU A 136 -2.65 9.06 4.04
CA GLU A 136 -2.16 8.42 5.28
C GLU A 136 -1.51 7.06 5.01
N ASN A 137 -2.06 6.34 4.02
CA ASN A 137 -1.50 5.06 3.59
C ASN A 137 -0.30 5.22 2.62
N ARG A 138 0.14 6.46 2.34
CA ARG A 138 1.19 6.81 1.36
C ARG A 138 0.92 6.27 -0.04
N LEU A 139 -0.35 6.26 -0.42
CA LEU A 139 -0.82 5.86 -1.74
C LEU A 139 -1.11 7.10 -2.57
N GLY A 140 -0.79 7.03 -3.87
CA GLY A 140 -1.31 7.99 -4.84
C GLY A 140 -2.81 7.78 -5.03
N CYS A 141 -3.50 8.81 -5.51
CA CYS A 141 -4.92 8.72 -5.85
C CYS A 141 -5.23 9.52 -7.12
N LEU A 142 -6.21 9.05 -7.90
CA LEU A 142 -6.74 9.76 -9.07
C LEU A 142 -8.21 10.08 -8.83
N LEU A 143 -8.52 11.35 -8.60
CA LEU A 143 -9.90 11.82 -8.41
C LEU A 143 -10.60 11.97 -9.76
N ALA A 144 -11.21 10.89 -10.24
CA ALA A 144 -11.81 10.76 -11.57
C ALA A 144 -13.35 10.94 -11.58
N ASP A 145 -13.91 11.71 -10.65
CA ASP A 145 -15.33 12.06 -10.62
C ASP A 145 -15.77 12.81 -11.90
N ASP A 146 -17.05 12.77 -12.25
CA ASP A 146 -17.62 13.54 -13.36
C ASP A 146 -17.29 15.04 -13.30
N MET A 147 -17.26 15.67 -14.48
CA MET A 147 -17.06 17.11 -14.61
C MET A 147 -18.17 17.89 -13.89
N GLY A 148 -17.81 18.98 -13.21
CA GLY A 148 -18.78 19.83 -12.48
C GLY A 148 -19.09 19.41 -11.05
N LEU A 149 -18.63 18.24 -10.57
CA LEU A 149 -18.84 17.79 -9.17
C LEU A 149 -17.99 18.53 -8.11
N GLY A 150 -17.28 19.60 -8.49
CA GLY A 150 -16.52 20.41 -7.55
C GLY A 150 -15.23 19.75 -7.04
N LYS A 151 -14.51 18.99 -7.88
CA LYS A 151 -13.20 18.40 -7.55
C LYS A 151 -12.21 19.41 -6.99
N THR A 152 -12.21 20.65 -7.51
CA THR A 152 -11.37 21.74 -6.99
C THR A 152 -11.66 22.05 -5.53
N LEU A 153 -12.94 22.11 -5.14
CA LEU A 153 -13.33 22.35 -3.74
C LEU A 153 -12.90 21.18 -2.84
N GLN A 154 -13.03 19.94 -3.34
CA GLN A 154 -12.54 18.76 -2.61
C GLN A 154 -11.02 18.84 -2.38
N VAL A 155 -10.24 19.18 -3.40
CA VAL A 155 -8.78 19.31 -3.29
C VAL A 155 -8.38 20.46 -2.36
N ILE A 156 -9.04 21.62 -2.44
CA ILE A 156 -8.78 22.74 -1.51
C ILE A 156 -9.06 22.31 -0.07
N SER A 157 -10.19 21.62 0.15
CA SER A 157 -10.59 21.13 1.48
C SER A 157 -9.58 20.14 2.05
N LEU A 158 -9.05 19.24 1.20
CA LEU A 158 -7.95 18.34 1.53
C LEU A 158 -6.69 19.12 1.96
N LEU A 159 -6.27 20.11 1.16
CA LEU A 159 -5.07 20.90 1.43
C LEU A 159 -5.17 21.71 2.72
N VAL A 160 -6.33 22.31 3.00
CA VAL A 160 -6.58 23.03 4.25
C VAL A 160 -6.45 22.09 5.45
N HIS A 161 -7.10 20.93 5.40
CA HIS A 161 -7.03 19.93 6.46
C HIS A 161 -5.58 19.46 6.72
N VAL A 162 -4.84 19.19 5.65
CA VAL A 162 -3.42 18.78 5.74
C VAL A 162 -2.56 19.91 6.33
N LYS A 163 -2.76 21.16 5.89
CA LYS A 163 -2.03 22.34 6.41
C LYS A 163 -2.26 22.53 7.91
N GLU A 164 -3.49 22.37 8.38
CA GLU A 164 -3.85 22.50 9.80
C GLU A 164 -3.25 21.38 10.64
N THR A 165 -3.30 20.15 10.15
CA THR A 165 -2.68 18.99 10.81
C THR A 165 -1.17 19.20 10.96
N PHE A 166 -0.47 19.61 9.90
CA PHE A 166 0.96 19.93 9.96
C PHE A 166 1.27 21.10 10.90
N LYS A 167 0.42 22.13 10.96
CA LYS A 167 0.63 23.26 11.88
C LYS A 167 0.52 22.78 13.35
N ASN A 168 -0.45 21.92 13.65
CA ASN A 168 -0.63 21.38 14.99
C ASN A 168 0.54 20.47 15.42
N GLU A 169 1.05 19.64 14.52
CA GLU A 169 2.23 18.79 14.76
C GLU A 169 3.49 19.62 15.07
N ASN A 170 3.75 20.68 14.29
CA ASN A 170 4.90 21.57 14.51
C ASN A 170 4.79 22.44 15.78
N ILE A 171 3.57 22.69 16.28
CA ILE A 171 3.38 23.39 17.56
C ILE A 171 3.65 22.43 18.74
N SER A 172 3.39 21.12 18.57
CA SER A 172 3.67 20.09 19.59
C SER A 172 5.12 19.57 19.61
N GLY A 173 5.83 19.64 18.48
CA GLY A 173 7.25 19.27 18.35
C GLY A 173 8.14 20.50 18.23
N GLY A 174 8.60 21.03 19.36
CA GLY A 174 9.39 22.26 19.40
C GLY A 174 10.70 22.19 18.61
N LEU A 175 10.75 22.89 17.48
CA LEU A 175 11.92 23.61 16.96
C LEU A 175 11.42 24.90 16.29
N PRO A 176 11.91 26.09 16.68
CA PRO A 176 11.42 27.36 16.16
C PRO A 176 12.08 27.67 14.81
N GLY A 177 11.81 26.85 13.80
CA GLY A 177 12.12 27.18 12.42
C GLY A 177 11.03 28.10 11.90
N LYS A 178 11.20 29.42 12.03
CA LYS A 178 10.32 30.41 11.38
C LYS A 178 10.39 30.19 9.88
N GLN A 179 9.42 29.48 9.31
CA GLN A 179 9.27 29.38 7.86
C GLN A 179 9.00 30.79 7.33
N LEU A 180 9.93 31.32 6.52
CA LEU A 180 9.73 32.57 5.80
C LEU A 180 8.68 32.33 4.72
N ASP A 181 7.46 32.78 4.98
CA ASP A 181 6.36 32.69 4.04
C ASP A 181 6.57 33.73 2.93
N LEU A 182 6.70 33.27 1.68
CA LEU A 182 6.94 34.12 0.50
C LEU A 182 5.78 35.10 0.26
N PHE A 183 4.62 34.84 0.87
CA PHE A 183 3.39 35.64 0.77
C PHE A 183 3.02 36.37 2.06
N ALA A 184 3.90 36.42 3.08
CA ALA A 184 3.72 37.33 4.20
C ALA A 184 3.91 38.76 3.68
N ALA A 185 2.82 39.37 3.19
CA ALA A 185 2.79 40.77 2.86
C ALA A 185 3.08 41.56 4.14
N ASP A 186 4.14 42.37 4.06
CA ASP A 186 4.50 43.40 5.02
C ASP A 186 3.31 44.36 5.13
N GLU A 187 2.48 44.20 6.16
CA GLU A 187 1.54 45.23 6.61
C GLU A 187 2.38 46.42 7.09
N ARG A 188 2.84 47.22 6.13
CA ARG A 188 3.36 48.55 6.41
C ARG A 188 2.16 49.44 6.72
N ASP A 189 2.04 49.73 8.00
CA ASP A 189 1.19 50.75 8.59
C ASP A 189 1.11 52.01 7.70
N VAL A 190 -0.12 52.48 7.47
CA VAL A 190 -0.44 53.85 7.04
C VAL A 190 -0.98 54.59 8.25
#